data_AF-A0A1C4V0C1-F1
#
_entry.id   AF-A0A1C4V0C1-F1
#
_cell.length_a   1.000
_cell.length_b   1.000
_cell.length_c   1.000
_cell.angle_alpha   90.00
_cell.angle_beta   90.00
_cell.angle_gamma   90.00
#
_symmetry.space_group_name_H-M   'P 1'
#
loop_
_entity.id
_entity.type
_entity.pdbx_description
1 polymer ?
#
loop_
_entity_poly.entity_id
_entity_poly.type
_entity_poly.pdbx_seq_one_letter_code
_entity_poly.pdbx_strand_id
1 'polypeptide(L)'
;MECCPVDLPLFTSMPIASLGMNIRSIARSRTGRMITAVALAVAVAVPVVVTSASAATALTVAQALAAQDGRSATVTGYVIGQPTSTTTVLRSGFTADTAIAIADSAAETSASRMLYVQVTSAYRTTFGLLTNPELRGKQVTTTGTLTAYFSHGGLKSPTAMSLGGTTTPSPTSSPTPGPTSTPPGGDYDPAYYADATGKTGSALRSALHSIIKVQTKLSYDQAWEALKDTDQDPANTNNVILLYSGRSQSKTTNGGDANDWNREHVWAKSHGDFGTSTGPGTDVHHLRPEDVTVNSTRGNKDFDNGGSPVGEAPGSYTDADSFEPRNAVKGDVARMIMYMAIRYEGNDGWPNLELNNSVNNGSAPYHGKMSVLLQWHQADPPDAFEKRRNQRIYERWQGNRNPFVDHPEWAASIWS
;
A
#
# COMPACT_ATOMS: atom_id res chain seq x y z
N MET A 1 -68.55 -35.26 21.61
CA MET A 1 -67.74 -35.63 22.79
C MET A 1 -66.58 -34.65 22.81
N GLU A 2 -66.71 -33.41 23.30
CA GLU A 2 -67.19 -32.95 24.62
C GLU A 2 -66.23 -33.41 25.74
N CYS A 3 -65.83 -32.57 26.70
CA CYS A 3 -66.52 -31.39 27.25
C CYS A 3 -65.73 -30.04 27.23
N CYS A 4 -66.45 -28.97 27.55
CA CYS A 4 -66.01 -27.61 27.92
C CYS A 4 -66.16 -27.42 29.46
N PRO A 5 -66.08 -26.20 30.05
CA PRO A 5 -65.09 -25.11 29.96
C PRO A 5 -64.68 -24.55 31.36
N VAL A 6 -63.78 -23.55 31.43
CA VAL A 6 -63.68 -22.44 32.43
C VAL A 6 -62.52 -21.49 32.05
N ASP A 7 -62.51 -20.17 32.28
CA ASP A 7 -63.60 -19.18 32.41
C ASP A 7 -63.08 -17.73 32.12
N LEU A 8 -63.97 -16.73 32.02
CA LEU A 8 -63.69 -15.29 31.73
C LEU A 8 -63.97 -14.40 32.98
N PRO A 9 -63.37 -13.19 33.16
CA PRO A 9 -63.61 -11.96 32.36
C PRO A 9 -62.34 -11.05 32.15
N LEU A 10 -62.27 -9.95 31.37
CA LEU A 10 -63.21 -9.02 30.69
C LEU A 10 -63.59 -7.71 31.44
N PHE A 11 -62.81 -6.64 31.22
CA PHE A 11 -63.06 -5.17 31.45
C PHE A 11 -62.07 -4.37 30.57
N THR A 12 -62.26 -3.17 29.96
CA THR A 12 -63.29 -2.08 29.91
C THR A 12 -63.29 -1.06 31.09
N SER A 13 -63.50 0.27 30.92
CA SER A 13 -63.68 1.12 29.71
C SER A 13 -63.38 2.64 29.94
N MET A 14 -62.81 3.32 28.93
CA MET A 14 -62.96 4.77 28.58
C MET A 14 -62.45 5.84 29.62
N PRO A 15 -62.79 7.17 29.57
CA PRO A 15 -61.80 8.21 29.19
C PRO A 15 -61.79 9.49 30.09
N ILE A 16 -61.07 10.57 29.72
CA ILE A 16 -61.48 11.98 29.93
C ILE A 16 -60.69 13.03 29.10
N ALA A 17 -61.35 14.18 28.86
CA ALA A 17 -60.98 15.42 28.17
C ALA A 17 -59.55 16.01 28.42
N SER A 18 -58.90 16.71 27.46
CA SER A 18 -59.12 18.10 26.95
C SER A 18 -58.87 19.18 28.03
N LEU A 19 -58.22 20.33 27.80
CA LEU A 19 -58.30 21.30 26.68
C LEU A 19 -57.00 22.14 26.58
N GLY A 20 -56.73 22.85 25.46
CA GLY A 20 -55.64 23.85 25.46
C GLY A 20 -55.12 24.40 24.12
N MET A 21 -55.93 25.18 23.40
CA MET A 21 -55.41 26.01 22.28
C MET A 21 -56.23 27.31 22.15
N ASN A 22 -55.56 28.47 22.12
CA ASN A 22 -56.15 29.69 21.59
C ASN A 22 -55.09 30.72 21.17
N ILE A 23 -55.35 31.45 20.09
CA ILE A 23 -54.53 32.55 19.58
C ILE A 23 -55.41 33.79 19.52
N ARG A 24 -54.95 34.93 20.04
CA ARG A 24 -55.46 36.25 19.68
C ARG A 24 -54.41 37.34 19.90
N SER A 25 -54.30 38.24 18.94
CA SER A 25 -53.50 39.46 19.02
C SER A 25 -54.31 40.62 19.57
N ILE A 26 -53.62 41.61 20.11
CA ILE A 26 -54.04 43.03 20.20
C ILE A 26 -52.80 43.88 19.85
N ALA A 27 -53.01 45.08 19.33
CA ALA A 27 -51.96 45.95 18.79
C ALA A 27 -52.11 47.39 19.30
N ARG A 28 -51.22 48.31 18.84
CA ARG A 28 -51.22 49.78 19.04
C ARG A 28 -50.72 50.24 20.43
N SER A 29 -50.14 51.45 20.62
CA SER A 29 -49.72 52.51 19.66
C SER A 29 -48.88 53.62 20.32
N ARG A 30 -47.77 54.04 19.67
CA ARG A 30 -47.09 55.37 19.80
C ARG A 30 -46.57 55.66 21.23
N THR A 31 -45.72 56.65 21.54
CA THR A 31 -45.18 57.87 20.88
C THR A 31 -43.78 58.10 21.50
N GLY A 32 -42.74 58.71 20.90
CA GLY A 32 -42.63 59.54 19.70
C GLY A 32 -42.18 60.97 20.05
N ARG A 33 -40.88 61.19 20.32
CA ARG A 33 -40.28 62.54 20.37
C ARG A 33 -38.77 62.49 20.12
N MET A 34 -38.30 63.25 19.12
CA MET A 34 -36.89 63.62 18.99
C MET A 34 -36.57 64.74 20.00
N ILE A 35 -35.33 64.78 20.50
CA ILE A 35 -34.66 66.03 20.88
C ILE A 35 -33.29 66.01 20.23
N THR A 36 -32.98 67.05 19.44
CA THR A 36 -31.70 67.21 18.76
C THR A 36 -30.65 67.71 19.74
N ALA A 37 -29.48 67.05 19.79
CA ALA A 37 -28.34 67.49 20.59
C ALA A 37 -27.10 67.67 19.69
N VAL A 38 -26.49 68.85 19.77
CA VAL A 38 -25.39 69.33 18.92
C VAL A 38 -24.19 68.39 18.94
N ALA A 39 -23.68 68.04 17.75
CA ALA A 39 -22.40 67.35 17.61
C ALA A 39 -21.24 68.33 17.84
N LEU A 40 -20.62 68.27 19.03
CA LEU A 40 -19.33 68.92 19.29
C LEU A 40 -18.21 67.89 19.14
N ALA A 41 -17.57 67.86 17.97
CA ALA A 41 -16.54 66.88 17.63
C ALA A 41 -15.20 67.19 18.35
N VAL A 42 -15.12 66.84 19.64
CA VAL A 42 -13.82 66.69 20.32
C VAL A 42 -13.14 65.46 19.72
N ALA A 43 -12.14 65.70 18.87
CA ALA A 43 -11.34 64.65 18.24
C ALA A 43 -10.40 63.97 19.26
N VAL A 44 -10.98 63.19 20.18
CA VAL A 44 -10.22 62.20 20.92
C VAL A 44 -9.69 61.20 19.90
N ALA A 45 -8.38 61.25 19.65
CA ALA A 45 -7.67 60.26 18.85
C ALA A 45 -7.59 58.94 19.63
N VAL A 46 -8.74 58.28 19.80
CA VAL A 46 -8.79 56.86 20.16
C VAL A 46 -7.97 56.16 19.07
N PRO A 47 -6.90 55.42 19.42
CA PRO A 47 -6.23 54.61 18.43
C PRO A 47 -7.25 53.59 17.95
N VAL A 48 -7.72 53.74 16.71
CA VAL A 48 -8.46 52.69 16.03
C VAL A 48 -7.45 51.57 15.84
N VAL A 49 -7.39 50.67 16.82
CA VAL A 49 -6.74 49.39 16.68
C VAL A 49 -7.54 48.66 15.62
N VAL A 50 -7.14 48.85 14.36
CA VAL A 50 -7.57 48.01 13.26
C VAL A 50 -7.02 46.63 13.59
N THR A 51 -7.80 45.85 14.32
CA THR A 51 -7.58 44.43 14.49
C THR A 51 -7.69 43.83 13.11
N SER A 52 -6.54 43.70 12.45
CA SER A 52 -6.40 42.91 11.24
C SER A 52 -7.05 41.57 11.53
N ALA A 53 -8.13 41.27 10.81
CA ALA A 53 -8.81 40.00 10.96
C ALA A 53 -7.78 38.91 10.63
N SER A 54 -7.31 38.21 11.66
CA SER A 54 -6.27 37.20 11.50
C SER A 54 -6.77 36.20 10.48
N ALA A 55 -6.12 36.12 9.33
CA ALA A 55 -6.52 35.23 8.26
C ALA A 55 -6.49 33.81 8.84
N ALA A 56 -7.68 33.20 8.97
CA ALA A 56 -7.85 31.97 9.73
C ALA A 56 -6.85 30.92 9.24
N THR A 57 -5.84 30.63 10.06
CA THR A 57 -4.69 29.82 9.67
C THR A 57 -5.18 28.47 9.17
N ALA A 58 -4.86 28.16 7.91
CA ALA A 58 -5.32 26.93 7.28
C ALA A 58 -4.90 25.73 8.15
N LEU A 59 -5.88 24.89 8.45
CA LEU A 59 -5.63 23.68 9.23
C LEU A 59 -4.78 22.71 8.42
N THR A 60 -3.97 21.94 9.12
CA THR A 60 -3.44 20.69 8.56
C THR A 60 -4.61 19.71 8.36
N VAL A 61 -4.45 18.74 7.46
CA VAL A 61 -5.39 17.65 7.24
C VAL A 61 -5.60 16.85 8.53
N ALA A 62 -4.54 16.57 9.29
CA ALA A 62 -4.65 15.93 10.60
C ALA A 62 -5.52 16.74 11.59
N GLN A 63 -5.37 18.07 11.64
CA GLN A 63 -6.21 18.95 12.47
C GLN A 63 -7.68 18.98 11.98
N ALA A 64 -7.90 18.95 10.66
CA ALA A 64 -9.25 18.90 10.08
C ALA A 64 -9.97 17.56 10.33
N LEU A 65 -9.22 16.45 10.33
CA LEU A 65 -9.69 15.10 10.67
C LEU A 65 -9.97 14.95 12.17
N ALA A 66 -9.15 15.57 13.04
CA ALA A 66 -9.37 15.57 14.49
C ALA A 66 -10.56 16.45 14.94
N ALA A 67 -10.94 17.45 14.13
CA ALA A 67 -12.03 18.37 14.44
C ALA A 67 -13.41 17.79 14.10
N GLN A 68 -13.72 17.64 12.79
CA GLN A 68 -14.99 17.08 12.27
C GLN A 68 -16.28 17.58 12.97
N ASP A 69 -16.26 18.83 13.42
CA ASP A 69 -17.20 19.45 14.37
C ASP A 69 -18.36 20.21 13.69
N GLY A 70 -18.47 20.14 12.36
CA GLY A 70 -19.49 20.83 11.58
C GLY A 70 -19.22 22.31 11.32
N ARG A 71 -18.11 22.88 11.79
CA ARG A 71 -17.76 24.28 11.47
C ARG A 71 -17.19 24.42 10.06
N SER A 72 -17.18 25.65 9.55
CA SER A 72 -16.42 25.99 8.34
C SER A 72 -14.95 26.18 8.68
N ALA A 73 -14.05 25.60 7.89
CA ALA A 73 -12.61 25.74 8.04
C ALA A 73 -11.91 25.77 6.68
N THR A 74 -10.77 26.46 6.63
CA THR A 74 -9.79 26.32 5.54
C THR A 74 -8.81 25.21 5.89
N VAL A 75 -8.53 24.33 4.93
CA VAL A 75 -7.58 23.23 5.04
C VAL A 75 -6.67 23.26 3.82
N THR A 76 -5.37 23.03 4.01
CA THR A 76 -4.40 22.91 2.92
C THR A 76 -3.78 21.51 2.95
N GLY A 77 -3.72 20.84 1.80
CA GLY A 77 -3.14 19.51 1.67
C GLY A 77 -2.82 19.14 0.23
N TYR A 78 -2.00 18.11 0.04
CA TYR A 78 -1.65 17.58 -1.27
C TYR A 78 -2.71 16.58 -1.74
N VAL A 79 -3.07 16.63 -3.02
CA VAL A 79 -4.06 15.70 -3.60
C VAL A 79 -3.44 14.32 -3.79
N ILE A 80 -4.02 13.31 -3.14
CA ILE A 80 -3.51 11.93 -3.14
C ILE A 80 -4.21 11.05 -4.16
N GLY A 81 -5.51 11.28 -4.39
CA GLY A 81 -6.32 10.48 -5.31
C GLY A 81 -7.83 10.72 -5.16
N GLN A 82 -8.63 9.90 -5.83
CA GLN A 82 -10.09 9.97 -5.79
C GLN A 82 -10.64 8.95 -4.77
N PRO A 83 -11.33 9.36 -3.69
CA PRO A 83 -11.99 8.42 -2.79
C PRO A 83 -13.20 7.77 -3.48
N THR A 84 -13.32 6.45 -3.35
CA THR A 84 -14.44 5.66 -3.87
C THR A 84 -15.18 4.87 -2.79
N SER A 85 -14.56 4.70 -1.61
CA SER A 85 -15.19 4.12 -0.42
C SER A 85 -14.62 4.80 0.84
N THR A 86 -15.04 4.37 2.04
CA THR A 86 -14.45 4.82 3.31
C THR A 86 -12.93 4.60 3.35
N THR A 87 -12.42 3.50 2.79
CA THR A 87 -11.02 3.06 2.89
C THR A 87 -10.28 3.02 1.54
N THR A 88 -10.97 3.24 0.42
CA THR A 88 -10.41 3.11 -0.93
C THR A 88 -10.24 4.47 -1.59
N VAL A 89 -8.99 4.78 -1.96
CA VAL A 89 -8.62 5.98 -2.73
C VAL A 89 -7.87 5.54 -3.99
N LEU A 90 -8.47 5.74 -5.16
CA LEU A 90 -7.84 5.49 -6.45
C LEU A 90 -6.70 6.49 -6.67
N ARG A 91 -5.49 5.99 -6.96
CA ARG A 91 -4.30 6.81 -7.28
C ARG A 91 -4.05 6.94 -8.81
N SER A 92 -4.79 6.19 -9.61
CA SER A 92 -4.81 6.17 -11.07
C SER A 92 -6.13 5.54 -11.54
N GLY A 93 -6.47 5.61 -12.83
CA GLY A 93 -7.71 5.02 -13.36
C GLY A 93 -8.97 5.66 -12.76
N PHE A 94 -8.97 6.99 -12.61
CA PHE A 94 -10.06 7.74 -11.99
C PHE A 94 -11.38 7.55 -12.75
N THR A 95 -12.49 7.62 -12.01
CA THR A 95 -13.84 7.31 -12.50
C THR A 95 -14.83 8.46 -12.33
N ALA A 96 -14.51 9.49 -11.53
CA ALA A 96 -15.39 10.64 -11.32
C ALA A 96 -14.67 11.90 -10.81
N ASP A 97 -15.13 13.06 -11.28
CA ASP A 97 -14.69 14.40 -10.84
C ASP A 97 -15.43 14.92 -9.59
N THR A 98 -15.95 14.03 -8.74
CA THR A 98 -16.88 14.39 -7.65
C THR A 98 -16.21 14.56 -6.29
N ALA A 99 -14.99 14.03 -6.10
CA ALA A 99 -14.27 14.04 -4.84
C ALA A 99 -12.75 13.93 -5.03
N ILE A 100 -12.00 14.50 -4.10
CA ILE A 100 -10.55 14.31 -3.97
C ILE A 100 -10.20 14.01 -2.51
N ALA A 101 -9.19 13.17 -2.29
CA ALA A 101 -8.59 12.92 -0.99
C ALA A 101 -7.33 13.78 -0.87
N ILE A 102 -7.23 14.60 0.18
CA ILE A 102 -6.04 15.42 0.45
C ILE A 102 -5.34 15.00 1.74
N ALA A 103 -4.02 15.18 1.81
CA ALA A 103 -3.22 14.87 3.00
C ALA A 103 -2.12 15.91 3.28
N ASP A 104 -1.56 15.90 4.49
CA ASP A 104 -0.47 16.79 4.89
C ASP A 104 0.85 16.55 4.14
N SER A 105 1.00 15.36 3.54
CA SER A 105 2.14 14.99 2.69
C SER A 105 1.64 14.47 1.34
N ALA A 106 2.30 14.87 0.25
CA ALA A 106 2.06 14.33 -1.10
C ALA A 106 2.32 12.82 -1.22
N ALA A 107 3.08 12.25 -0.27
CA ALA A 107 3.39 10.82 -0.18
C ALA A 107 2.49 10.06 0.82
N GLU A 108 1.41 10.67 1.33
CA GLU A 108 0.48 9.96 2.22
C GLU A 108 -0.15 8.75 1.53
N THR A 109 -0.11 7.60 2.18
CA THR A 109 -0.71 6.36 1.66
C THR A 109 -1.93 5.90 2.46
N SER A 110 -2.05 6.27 3.74
CA SER A 110 -3.12 5.79 4.60
C SER A 110 -4.40 6.59 4.44
N ALA A 111 -5.48 5.92 4.01
CA ALA A 111 -6.81 6.53 3.88
C ALA A 111 -7.27 7.22 5.18
N SER A 112 -6.96 6.65 6.35
CA SER A 112 -7.30 7.20 7.67
C SER A 112 -6.66 8.56 7.98
N ARG A 113 -5.64 8.96 7.21
CA ARG A 113 -4.92 10.24 7.32
C ARG A 113 -5.26 11.21 6.17
N MET A 114 -6.24 10.88 5.32
CA MET A 114 -6.69 11.74 4.22
C MET A 114 -8.05 12.38 4.55
N LEU A 115 -8.18 13.69 4.32
CA LEU A 115 -9.47 14.37 4.37
C LEU A 115 -10.17 14.22 3.01
N TYR A 116 -11.37 13.66 3.00
CA TYR A 116 -12.15 13.51 1.77
C TYR A 116 -12.90 14.81 1.47
N VAL A 117 -12.48 15.52 0.42
CA VAL A 117 -13.02 16.80 -0.02
C VAL A 117 -14.03 16.57 -1.14
N GLN A 118 -15.23 17.11 -0.99
CA GLN A 118 -16.25 17.13 -2.03
C GLN A 118 -15.89 18.13 -3.13
N VAL A 119 -15.92 17.71 -4.40
CA VAL A 119 -15.78 18.61 -5.56
C VAL A 119 -17.17 18.88 -6.15
N THR A 120 -17.74 20.03 -5.77
CA THR A 120 -19.02 20.53 -6.31
C THR A 120 -18.87 20.96 -7.76
N SER A 121 -19.98 21.09 -8.49
CA SER A 121 -20.02 21.36 -9.93
C SER A 121 -19.15 22.55 -10.37
N ALA A 122 -19.08 23.61 -9.57
CA ALA A 122 -18.28 24.81 -9.82
C ALA A 122 -16.74 24.58 -9.83
N TYR A 123 -16.26 23.46 -9.27
CA TYR A 123 -14.83 23.15 -9.14
C TYR A 123 -14.37 21.96 -9.98
N ARG A 124 -15.28 21.17 -10.57
CA ARG A 124 -14.94 19.88 -11.24
C ARG A 124 -13.96 20.03 -12.40
N THR A 125 -14.12 21.06 -13.20
CA THR A 125 -13.25 21.36 -14.34
C THR A 125 -11.80 21.62 -13.95
N THR A 126 -11.54 22.02 -12.70
CA THR A 126 -10.22 22.50 -12.23
C THR A 126 -9.63 21.63 -11.10
N PHE A 127 -10.47 20.86 -10.39
CA PHE A 127 -10.10 20.04 -9.24
C PHE A 127 -10.61 18.59 -9.29
N GLY A 128 -11.34 18.21 -10.35
CA GLY A 128 -11.72 16.82 -10.60
C GLY A 128 -10.57 16.02 -11.21
N LEU A 129 -10.33 14.81 -10.69
CA LEU A 129 -9.20 13.95 -11.08
C LEU A 129 -9.41 13.09 -12.33
N LEU A 130 -10.65 12.88 -12.79
CA LEU A 130 -10.90 12.25 -14.09
C LEU A 130 -10.59 13.24 -15.22
N THR A 131 -10.91 14.51 -15.03
CA THR A 131 -10.58 15.61 -15.95
C THR A 131 -9.11 16.05 -15.82
N ASN A 132 -8.56 16.12 -14.61
CA ASN A 132 -7.23 16.66 -14.30
C ASN A 132 -6.37 15.66 -13.47
N PRO A 133 -5.94 14.52 -14.05
CA PRO A 133 -5.21 13.48 -13.32
C PRO A 133 -3.84 13.93 -12.77
N GLU A 134 -3.23 14.95 -13.38
CA GLU A 134 -1.93 15.53 -13.01
C GLU A 134 -1.97 16.41 -11.75
N LEU A 135 -3.16 16.61 -11.16
CA LEU A 135 -3.31 17.23 -9.85
C LEU A 135 -2.75 16.38 -8.71
N ARG A 136 -2.54 15.06 -8.90
CA ARG A 136 -1.92 14.23 -7.86
C ARG A 136 -0.52 14.76 -7.48
N GLY A 137 -0.29 14.90 -6.18
CA GLY A 137 0.92 15.51 -5.61
C GLY A 137 0.96 17.04 -5.69
N LYS A 138 -0.05 17.72 -6.27
CA LYS A 138 -0.19 19.18 -6.18
C LYS A 138 -0.88 19.57 -4.87
N GLN A 139 -0.52 20.74 -4.35
CA GLN A 139 -1.12 21.28 -3.13
C GLN A 139 -2.42 22.03 -3.47
N VAL A 140 -3.50 21.71 -2.76
CA VAL A 140 -4.81 22.37 -2.82
C VAL A 140 -5.13 22.98 -1.46
N THR A 141 -5.58 24.22 -1.47
CA THR A 141 -6.25 24.85 -0.32
C THR A 141 -7.74 24.88 -0.60
N THR A 142 -8.55 24.45 0.38
CA THR A 142 -10.01 24.41 0.29
C THR A 142 -10.65 24.94 1.55
N THR A 143 -11.76 25.66 1.42
CA THR A 143 -12.56 26.17 2.55
C THR A 143 -13.96 25.59 2.46
N GLY A 144 -14.46 24.98 3.54
CA GLY A 144 -15.79 24.40 3.60
C GLY A 144 -16.11 23.76 4.96
N THR A 145 -17.23 23.06 5.05
CA THR A 145 -17.72 22.46 6.30
C THR A 145 -16.99 21.15 6.63
N LEU A 146 -16.35 21.07 7.80
CA LEU A 146 -15.72 19.85 8.31
C LEU A 146 -16.79 18.87 8.80
N THR A 147 -17.05 17.83 8.01
CA THR A 147 -18.07 16.82 8.32
C THR A 147 -17.89 15.58 7.44
N ALA A 148 -18.44 14.45 7.89
CA ALA A 148 -18.17 13.15 7.31
C ALA A 148 -18.57 13.02 5.83
N TYR A 149 -17.71 12.39 5.03
CA TYR A 149 -17.92 12.06 3.63
C TYR A 149 -17.43 10.63 3.35
N PHE A 150 -18.22 9.81 2.66
CA PHE A 150 -18.03 8.34 2.56
C PHE A 150 -17.88 7.62 3.93
N SER A 151 -18.53 8.14 4.97
CA SER A 151 -18.35 7.70 6.38
C SER A 151 -16.92 7.86 6.92
N HIS A 152 -16.09 8.63 6.23
CA HIS A 152 -14.75 9.03 6.64
C HIS A 152 -14.73 10.52 7.05
N GLY A 153 -13.67 10.97 7.71
CA GLY A 153 -13.47 12.40 7.96
C GLY A 153 -13.32 13.18 6.64
N GLY A 154 -14.03 14.30 6.52
CA GLY A 154 -14.15 15.02 5.25
C GLY A 154 -14.41 16.52 5.36
N LEU A 155 -14.50 17.15 4.18
CA LEU A 155 -14.88 18.55 3.99
C LEU A 155 -15.89 18.63 2.84
N LYS A 156 -17.06 19.19 3.12
CA LYS A 156 -18.21 19.27 2.21
C LYS A 156 -18.65 20.71 2.00
N SER A 157 -19.42 20.93 0.93
CA SER A 157 -19.90 22.26 0.53
C SER A 157 -18.77 23.32 0.47
N PRO A 158 -17.69 23.09 -0.31
CA PRO A 158 -16.60 24.06 -0.42
C PRO A 158 -17.10 25.40 -0.95
N THR A 159 -16.67 26.47 -0.29
CA THR A 159 -16.90 27.87 -0.66
C THR A 159 -15.69 28.51 -1.35
N ALA A 160 -14.51 27.88 -1.24
CA ALA A 160 -13.31 28.23 -1.99
C ALA A 160 -12.45 26.98 -2.26
N MET A 161 -11.79 26.93 -3.42
CA MET A 161 -10.71 25.97 -3.73
C MET A 161 -9.64 26.69 -4.58
N SER A 162 -8.36 26.48 -4.28
CA SER A 162 -7.23 27.05 -5.02
C SER A 162 -6.02 26.10 -5.04
N LEU A 163 -5.19 26.21 -6.09
CA LEU A 163 -3.88 25.54 -6.17
C LEU A 163 -2.82 26.39 -5.47
N GLY A 164 -1.90 25.77 -4.74
CA GLY A 164 -0.78 26.44 -4.06
C GLY A 164 0.55 26.34 -4.84
N GLY A 165 1.35 27.40 -4.86
CA GLY A 165 2.73 27.33 -5.37
C GLY A 165 3.49 28.65 -5.48
N THR A 166 4.65 28.72 -4.81
CA THR A 166 5.89 29.52 -5.04
C THR A 166 6.86 29.11 -3.92
N THR A 167 8.19 29.00 -4.07
CA THR A 167 9.14 29.52 -5.07
C THR A 167 10.16 28.45 -5.54
N THR A 168 10.99 28.79 -6.54
CA THR A 168 12.18 28.03 -6.98
C THR A 168 13.40 28.95 -7.07
N PRO A 169 14.57 28.53 -6.58
CA PRO A 169 15.86 29.10 -7.02
C PRO A 169 16.91 28.03 -7.40
N SER A 170 17.79 28.37 -8.35
CA SER A 170 18.97 27.60 -8.80
C SER A 170 19.77 28.48 -9.80
N PRO A 171 21.09 28.32 -10.04
CA PRO A 171 22.14 27.55 -9.33
C PRO A 171 23.33 28.43 -8.83
N THR A 172 24.34 27.83 -8.16
CA THR A 172 25.82 28.02 -8.39
C THR A 172 26.66 27.28 -7.32
N SER A 173 27.77 26.65 -7.77
CA SER A 173 28.86 25.90 -7.07
C SER A 173 29.36 26.41 -5.70
N SER A 174 30.04 25.67 -4.80
CA SER A 174 30.72 24.33 -4.79
C SER A 174 31.05 23.92 -3.32
N PRO A 175 31.57 22.73 -2.96
CA PRO A 175 31.92 21.53 -3.76
C PRO A 175 31.28 20.20 -3.27
N THR A 176 31.56 19.13 -4.02
CA THR A 176 31.12 17.72 -3.84
C THR A 176 31.39 17.13 -2.44
N PRO A 177 30.37 16.54 -1.80
CA PRO A 177 30.35 15.07 -1.62
C PRO A 177 29.48 14.33 -2.66
N GLY A 178 29.66 13.00 -2.76
CA GLY A 178 28.99 12.16 -3.75
C GLY A 178 27.47 12.00 -3.54
N PRO A 179 26.74 11.45 -4.55
CA PRO A 179 25.29 11.35 -4.50
C PRO A 179 24.81 10.28 -3.51
N THR A 180 24.04 10.70 -2.50
CA THR A 180 23.22 9.78 -1.71
C THR A 180 21.86 9.63 -2.38
N SER A 181 21.56 8.45 -2.89
CA SER A 181 20.28 8.12 -3.54
C SER A 181 19.12 8.15 -2.54
N THR A 182 17.96 8.66 -2.97
CA THR A 182 16.68 8.42 -2.29
C THR A 182 16.39 6.91 -2.31
N PRO A 183 16.12 6.26 -1.16
CA PRO A 183 15.74 4.85 -1.15
C PRO A 183 14.44 4.61 -1.92
N PRO A 184 14.37 3.58 -2.78
CA PRO A 184 13.13 2.85 -3.00
C PRO A 184 12.58 2.37 -1.66
N GLY A 185 11.27 2.50 -1.47
CA GLY A 185 10.57 1.95 -0.31
C GLY A 185 9.15 1.58 -0.72
N GLY A 186 8.74 0.35 -0.41
CA GLY A 186 7.39 -0.19 -0.66
C GLY A 186 6.37 0.25 0.40
N ASP A 187 5.12 -0.21 0.24
CA ASP A 187 4.00 0.12 1.14
C ASP A 187 4.07 -0.66 2.50
N TYR A 188 5.09 -0.39 3.31
CA TYR A 188 5.27 -0.96 4.67
C TYR A 188 5.68 0.09 5.72
N ASP A 189 5.68 -0.30 6.99
CA ASP A 189 6.11 0.55 8.11
C ASP A 189 7.60 0.91 7.99
N PRO A 190 7.99 2.20 7.87
CA PRO A 190 9.39 2.61 7.81
C PRO A 190 10.24 2.14 9.00
N ALA A 191 9.64 1.81 10.15
CA ALA A 191 10.35 1.24 11.29
C ALA A 191 10.80 -0.21 11.06
N TYR A 192 10.20 -0.96 10.13
CA TYR A 192 10.48 -2.39 9.89
C TYR A 192 11.96 -2.66 9.55
N TYR A 193 12.61 -1.72 8.86
CA TYR A 193 14.04 -1.78 8.54
C TYR A 193 14.90 -0.72 9.26
N ALA A 194 14.44 -0.20 10.41
CA ALA A 194 15.19 0.77 11.20
C ALA A 194 16.62 0.27 11.53
N ASP A 195 16.75 -0.99 11.95
CA ASP A 195 18.04 -1.61 12.27
C ASP A 195 18.95 -1.86 11.05
N ALA A 196 18.44 -1.80 9.81
CA ALA A 196 19.25 -1.94 8.59
C ALA A 196 19.66 -0.59 7.99
N THR A 197 18.93 0.48 8.32
CA THR A 197 19.09 1.81 7.74
C THR A 197 20.53 2.34 7.89
N GLY A 198 21.13 2.75 6.77
CA GLY A 198 22.47 3.35 6.73
C GLY A 198 23.64 2.38 6.90
N LYS A 199 23.39 1.06 6.99
CA LYS A 199 24.45 0.03 7.02
C LYS A 199 24.80 -0.45 5.61
N THR A 200 25.98 -1.03 5.46
CA THR A 200 26.44 -1.73 4.23
C THR A 200 27.21 -3.00 4.60
N GLY A 201 27.52 -3.84 3.59
CA GLY A 201 28.33 -5.05 3.72
C GLY A 201 27.80 -6.04 4.76
N SER A 202 28.71 -6.62 5.55
CA SER A 202 28.36 -7.55 6.64
C SER A 202 27.44 -6.94 7.70
N ALA A 203 27.58 -5.64 8.00
CA ALA A 203 26.73 -4.97 8.98
C ALA A 203 25.26 -4.84 8.49
N LEU A 204 25.06 -4.65 7.18
CA LEU A 204 23.74 -4.69 6.57
C LEU A 204 23.20 -6.12 6.50
N ARG A 205 24.00 -7.08 6.02
CA ARG A 205 23.64 -8.50 5.96
C ARG A 205 23.14 -9.04 7.32
N SER A 206 23.91 -8.89 8.39
CA SER A 206 23.51 -9.37 9.72
C SER A 206 22.33 -8.60 10.34
N ALA A 207 22.10 -7.34 9.95
CA ALA A 207 20.91 -6.60 10.35
C ALA A 207 19.66 -7.13 9.63
N LEU A 208 19.73 -7.32 8.32
CA LEU A 208 18.63 -7.87 7.52
C LEU A 208 18.28 -9.29 7.95
N HIS A 209 19.26 -10.18 8.17
CA HIS A 209 19.02 -11.51 8.76
C HIS A 209 18.27 -11.38 10.09
N SER A 210 18.74 -10.49 10.97
CA SER A 210 18.15 -10.33 12.30
C SER A 210 16.70 -9.84 12.28
N ILE A 211 16.30 -9.08 11.26
CA ILE A 211 14.92 -8.67 11.01
C ILE A 211 14.12 -9.83 10.40
N ILE A 212 14.56 -10.37 9.25
CA ILE A 212 13.72 -11.27 8.44
C ILE A 212 13.68 -12.71 8.96
N LYS A 213 14.56 -13.10 9.88
CA LYS A 213 14.53 -14.44 10.52
C LYS A 213 13.30 -14.69 11.38
N VAL A 214 12.68 -13.62 11.86
CA VAL A 214 11.44 -13.66 12.65
C VAL A 214 10.27 -13.86 11.70
N GLN A 215 9.82 -15.11 11.55
CA GLN A 215 8.70 -15.46 10.68
C GLN A 215 7.80 -16.54 11.28
N THR A 216 6.50 -16.46 10.96
CA THR A 216 5.59 -17.60 11.04
C THR A 216 6.00 -18.62 9.99
N LYS A 217 6.29 -19.86 10.41
CA LYS A 217 6.68 -20.95 9.52
C LYS A 217 5.44 -21.74 9.10
N LEU A 218 5.21 -21.87 7.79
CA LEU A 218 4.10 -22.65 7.23
C LEU A 218 4.43 -24.14 7.22
N SER A 219 3.40 -25.00 7.34
CA SER A 219 3.50 -26.39 6.92
C SER A 219 3.60 -26.50 5.39
N TYR A 220 4.07 -27.63 4.89
CA TYR A 220 4.20 -27.84 3.44
C TYR A 220 2.85 -27.75 2.71
N ASP A 221 1.75 -28.19 3.34
CA ASP A 221 0.41 -28.10 2.77
C ASP A 221 -0.18 -26.69 2.87
N GLN A 222 0.11 -25.93 3.94
CA GLN A 222 -0.26 -24.52 4.03
C GLN A 222 0.38 -23.69 2.91
N ALA A 223 1.55 -24.08 2.40
CA ALA A 223 2.18 -23.41 1.27
C ALA A 223 1.34 -23.49 -0.02
N TRP A 224 0.48 -24.50 -0.22
CA TRP A 224 -0.44 -24.52 -1.38
C TRP A 224 -1.43 -23.34 -1.32
N GLU A 225 -2.05 -23.12 -0.17
CA GLU A 225 -3.03 -22.04 0.01
C GLU A 225 -2.37 -20.65 0.02
N ALA A 226 -1.12 -20.58 0.49
CA ALA A 226 -0.30 -19.38 0.34
C ALA A 226 -0.07 -19.02 -1.13
N LEU A 227 0.42 -19.96 -1.96
CA LEU A 227 0.68 -19.69 -3.38
C LEU A 227 -0.60 -19.29 -4.15
N LYS A 228 -1.77 -19.82 -3.75
CA LYS A 228 -3.08 -19.43 -4.30
C LYS A 228 -3.48 -17.98 -3.97
N ASP A 229 -2.87 -17.32 -2.99
CA ASP A 229 -3.08 -15.90 -2.65
C ASP A 229 -1.92 -15.01 -3.11
N THR A 230 -0.68 -15.42 -2.87
CA THR A 230 0.53 -14.63 -3.18
C THR A 230 0.73 -14.47 -4.69
N ASP A 231 0.50 -15.53 -5.46
CA ASP A 231 0.77 -15.61 -6.90
C ASP A 231 -0.53 -15.60 -7.74
N GLN A 232 -1.64 -15.17 -7.14
CA GLN A 232 -2.93 -15.02 -7.83
C GLN A 232 -2.80 -14.13 -9.08
N ASP A 233 -3.42 -14.57 -10.18
CA ASP A 233 -3.55 -13.78 -11.40
C ASP A 233 -4.47 -12.56 -11.16
N PRO A 234 -3.99 -11.31 -11.39
CA PRO A 234 -4.81 -10.11 -11.22
C PRO A 234 -5.93 -9.97 -12.28
N ALA A 235 -5.82 -10.65 -13.43
CA ALA A 235 -6.85 -10.67 -14.48
C ALA A 235 -7.89 -11.80 -14.26
N ASN A 236 -7.54 -12.87 -13.56
CA ASN A 236 -8.44 -13.97 -13.23
C ASN A 236 -8.18 -14.52 -11.82
N THR A 237 -9.02 -14.13 -10.85
CA THR A 237 -8.83 -14.49 -9.43
C THR A 237 -8.96 -15.99 -9.12
N ASN A 238 -9.41 -16.81 -10.07
CA ASN A 238 -9.47 -18.27 -9.96
C ASN A 238 -8.13 -18.94 -10.34
N ASN A 239 -7.17 -18.17 -10.88
CA ASN A 239 -5.90 -18.66 -11.39
C ASN A 239 -4.70 -18.12 -10.56
N VAL A 240 -3.55 -18.75 -10.77
CA VAL A 240 -2.21 -18.25 -10.40
C VAL A 240 -1.39 -18.00 -11.67
N ILE A 241 -0.41 -17.10 -11.58
CA ILE A 241 0.61 -16.93 -12.62
C ILE A 241 1.79 -17.85 -12.30
N LEU A 242 2.10 -18.75 -13.23
CA LEU A 242 3.28 -19.61 -13.14
C LEU A 242 4.56 -18.80 -13.41
N LEU A 243 5.62 -19.06 -12.65
CA LEU A 243 6.85 -18.26 -12.61
C LEU A 243 7.55 -18.15 -13.97
N TYR A 244 8.22 -19.22 -14.41
CA TYR A 244 9.03 -19.29 -15.62
C TYR A 244 8.17 -19.34 -16.87
N SER A 245 7.05 -20.07 -16.85
CA SER A 245 6.17 -20.17 -18.01
C SER A 245 5.27 -18.94 -18.22
N GLY A 246 5.02 -18.16 -17.18
CA GLY A 246 4.13 -16.98 -17.24
C GLY A 246 2.66 -17.32 -17.49
N ARG A 247 2.30 -18.61 -17.47
CA ARG A 247 0.97 -19.11 -17.80
C ARG A 247 -0.01 -18.77 -16.67
N SER A 248 -1.21 -18.29 -17.02
CA SER A 248 -2.32 -18.19 -16.09
C SER A 248 -2.98 -19.57 -15.97
N GLN A 249 -2.86 -20.21 -14.80
CA GLN A 249 -3.25 -21.61 -14.56
C GLN A 249 -4.26 -21.70 -13.41
N SER A 250 -5.25 -22.61 -13.49
CA SER A 250 -6.25 -22.78 -12.44
C SER A 250 -5.63 -23.10 -11.08
N LYS A 251 -6.14 -22.46 -10.02
CA LYS A 251 -5.80 -22.79 -8.62
C LYS A 251 -6.13 -24.24 -8.22
N THR A 252 -6.93 -24.96 -9.02
CA THR A 252 -7.38 -26.34 -8.74
C THR A 252 -6.65 -27.41 -9.55
N THR A 253 -5.86 -27.06 -10.56
CA THR A 253 -5.00 -28.00 -11.30
C THR A 253 -3.62 -28.01 -10.65
N ASN A 254 -3.58 -28.33 -9.36
CA ASN A 254 -2.38 -28.30 -8.53
C ASN A 254 -2.06 -29.72 -8.06
N GLY A 255 -0.88 -30.23 -8.40
CA GLY A 255 -0.63 -31.67 -8.27
C GLY A 255 0.77 -32.09 -8.70
N GLY A 256 0.83 -33.01 -9.67
CA GLY A 256 2.05 -33.70 -10.09
C GLY A 256 1.97 -34.40 -11.45
N ASP A 257 0.83 -34.34 -12.14
CA ASP A 257 0.70 -34.82 -13.51
C ASP A 257 1.15 -33.74 -14.53
N ALA A 258 1.37 -34.11 -15.79
CA ALA A 258 1.69 -33.12 -16.82
C ALA A 258 0.53 -32.14 -17.01
N ASN A 259 0.82 -30.84 -17.16
CA ASN A 259 -0.12 -29.69 -17.17
C ASN A 259 -0.72 -29.30 -15.81
N ASP A 260 -0.46 -30.02 -14.71
CA ASP A 260 -0.62 -29.45 -13.36
C ASP A 260 0.42 -28.34 -13.14
N TRP A 261 0.18 -27.52 -12.11
CA TRP A 261 1.27 -26.80 -11.44
C TRP A 261 1.63 -27.45 -10.10
N ASN A 262 2.90 -27.33 -9.73
CA ASN A 262 3.42 -27.77 -8.44
C ASN A 262 4.20 -26.63 -7.75
N ARG A 263 4.80 -26.95 -6.60
CA ARG A 263 5.65 -26.02 -5.84
C ARG A 263 7.07 -26.07 -6.42
N GLU A 264 7.45 -25.04 -7.16
CA GLU A 264 8.84 -24.76 -7.49
C GLU A 264 9.56 -24.22 -6.24
N HIS A 265 10.70 -24.85 -5.95
CA HIS A 265 11.64 -24.46 -4.92
C HIS A 265 12.73 -23.61 -5.60
N VAL A 266 12.51 -22.30 -5.79
CA VAL A 266 13.47 -21.42 -6.51
C VAL A 266 14.88 -21.55 -5.95
N TRP A 267 15.07 -21.55 -4.63
CA TRP A 267 16.26 -22.18 -4.06
C TRP A 267 16.11 -23.71 -4.10
N ALA A 268 16.84 -24.37 -5.01
CA ALA A 268 16.68 -25.80 -5.21
C ALA A 268 17.14 -26.61 -3.97
N LYS A 269 16.24 -27.43 -3.43
CA LYS A 269 16.37 -28.14 -2.14
C LYS A 269 17.66 -28.95 -1.95
N SER A 270 18.28 -29.42 -3.04
CA SER A 270 19.53 -30.20 -2.98
C SER A 270 20.72 -29.35 -2.54
N HIS A 271 20.72 -28.05 -2.83
CA HIS A 271 21.77 -27.11 -2.42
C HIS A 271 21.57 -26.77 -0.94
N GLY A 272 22.02 -27.68 -0.07
CA GLY A 272 21.81 -27.66 1.38
C GLY A 272 20.90 -28.78 1.94
N ASP A 273 20.35 -29.67 1.11
CA ASP A 273 19.58 -30.88 1.50
C ASP A 273 18.44 -30.66 2.55
N PHE A 274 17.76 -29.52 2.53
CA PHE A 274 16.73 -29.18 3.52
C PHE A 274 15.34 -29.80 3.24
N GLY A 275 15.16 -30.41 2.06
CA GLY A 275 13.93 -31.10 1.66
C GLY A 275 12.69 -30.19 1.67
N THR A 276 11.56 -30.72 2.13
CA THR A 276 10.27 -29.99 2.25
C THR A 276 9.94 -29.64 3.70
N SER A 277 10.97 -29.48 4.53
CA SER A 277 10.86 -29.33 5.98
C SER A 277 10.48 -27.90 6.39
N THR A 278 9.70 -27.76 7.48
CA THR A 278 9.18 -26.48 8.00
C THR A 278 10.28 -25.48 8.31
N GLY A 279 10.44 -24.47 7.46
CA GLY A 279 11.63 -23.62 7.37
C GLY A 279 11.93 -23.32 5.90
N PRO A 280 13.17 -23.46 5.40
CA PRO A 280 13.49 -23.17 4.00
C PRO A 280 12.67 -24.05 3.03
N GLY A 281 12.35 -25.29 3.41
CA GLY A 281 11.52 -26.20 2.59
C GLY A 281 10.05 -25.75 2.43
N THR A 282 9.60 -24.76 3.21
CA THR A 282 8.23 -24.23 3.20
C THR A 282 8.14 -22.70 3.08
N ASP A 283 9.26 -21.99 2.85
CA ASP A 283 9.28 -20.52 2.85
C ASP A 283 8.71 -19.93 1.55
N VAL A 284 7.54 -19.30 1.64
CA VAL A 284 6.80 -18.79 0.47
C VAL A 284 7.36 -17.50 -0.12
N HIS A 285 8.41 -16.90 0.45
CA HIS A 285 9.20 -15.90 -0.30
C HIS A 285 9.88 -16.54 -1.50
N HIS A 286 10.35 -17.79 -1.41
CA HIS A 286 11.04 -18.47 -2.51
C HIS A 286 10.23 -19.59 -3.19
N LEU A 287 9.21 -20.14 -2.54
CA LEU A 287 8.29 -21.06 -3.23
C LEU A 287 7.47 -20.29 -4.26
N ARG A 288 7.28 -20.86 -5.46
CA ARG A 288 6.43 -20.32 -6.53
C ARG A 288 5.59 -21.43 -7.17
N PRO A 289 4.43 -21.12 -7.77
CA PRO A 289 3.73 -22.07 -8.61
C PRO A 289 4.46 -22.17 -9.96
N GLU A 290 4.68 -23.39 -10.47
CA GLU A 290 5.21 -23.62 -11.82
C GLU A 290 4.63 -24.89 -12.43
N ASP A 291 4.61 -24.99 -13.76
CA ASP A 291 4.23 -26.21 -14.46
C ASP A 291 5.17 -27.38 -14.10
N VAL A 292 4.60 -28.57 -13.92
CA VAL A 292 5.34 -29.78 -13.54
C VAL A 292 6.48 -30.12 -14.52
N THR A 293 6.27 -29.95 -15.83
CA THR A 293 7.28 -30.24 -16.87
C THR A 293 8.41 -29.20 -16.87
N VAL A 294 8.08 -27.93 -16.65
CA VAL A 294 9.02 -26.81 -16.60
C VAL A 294 9.87 -26.90 -15.33
N ASN A 295 9.26 -27.17 -14.18
CA ASN A 295 9.97 -27.43 -12.93
C ASN A 295 10.90 -28.65 -13.08
N SER A 296 10.41 -29.77 -13.65
CA SER A 296 11.24 -30.94 -13.95
C SER A 296 12.44 -30.63 -14.87
N THR A 297 12.23 -29.77 -15.87
CA THR A 297 13.28 -29.31 -16.82
C THR A 297 14.33 -28.43 -16.14
N ARG A 298 13.91 -27.60 -15.18
CA ARG A 298 14.79 -26.78 -14.33
C ARG A 298 15.55 -27.64 -13.32
N GLY A 299 14.88 -28.62 -12.69
CA GLY A 299 15.47 -29.57 -11.75
C GLY A 299 16.15 -28.89 -10.57
N ASN A 300 17.46 -29.13 -10.42
CA ASN A 300 18.32 -28.50 -9.42
C ASN A 300 19.38 -27.56 -10.02
N LYS A 301 19.23 -27.15 -11.29
CA LYS A 301 20.21 -26.33 -12.00
C LYS A 301 20.40 -24.96 -11.33
N ASP A 302 21.63 -24.48 -11.38
CA ASP A 302 21.99 -23.14 -10.94
C ASP A 302 21.43 -22.08 -11.90
N PHE A 303 21.29 -20.84 -11.44
CA PHE A 303 20.88 -19.73 -12.31
C PHE A 303 22.09 -19.09 -13.00
N ASP A 304 22.09 -19.15 -14.33
CA ASP A 304 23.01 -18.52 -15.28
C ASP A 304 22.26 -18.37 -16.63
N ASN A 305 22.94 -18.05 -17.72
CA ASN A 305 22.33 -17.68 -19.01
C ASN A 305 21.83 -18.88 -19.85
N GLY A 306 21.91 -20.12 -19.37
CA GLY A 306 21.34 -21.30 -20.05
C GLY A 306 21.86 -21.51 -21.48
N GLY A 307 21.00 -22.04 -22.36
CA GLY A 307 21.34 -22.15 -23.78
C GLY A 307 20.19 -22.53 -24.71
N SER A 308 19.54 -23.67 -24.48
CA SER A 308 18.44 -24.16 -25.33
C SER A 308 17.07 -23.71 -24.81
N PRO A 309 16.12 -23.29 -25.67
CA PRO A 309 14.78 -22.85 -25.24
C PRO A 309 14.00 -23.94 -24.49
N VAL A 310 13.28 -23.56 -23.43
CA VAL A 310 12.39 -24.45 -22.68
C VAL A 310 11.00 -24.44 -23.31
N GLY A 311 10.53 -25.60 -23.78
CA GLY A 311 9.34 -25.70 -24.63
C GLY A 311 8.05 -25.13 -24.04
N GLU A 312 7.76 -25.43 -22.77
CA GLU A 312 6.56 -24.93 -22.07
C GLU A 312 6.80 -23.63 -21.28
N ALA A 313 8.00 -23.05 -21.37
CA ALA A 313 8.33 -21.76 -20.74
C ALA A 313 8.97 -20.76 -21.73
N PRO A 314 8.17 -20.12 -22.61
CA PRO A 314 8.65 -19.22 -23.65
C PRO A 314 9.57 -18.11 -23.13
N GLY A 315 10.77 -18.00 -23.72
CA GLY A 315 11.79 -17.04 -23.32
C GLY A 315 12.62 -17.45 -22.10
N SER A 316 12.40 -18.64 -21.54
CA SER A 316 13.32 -19.31 -20.61
C SER A 316 14.22 -20.29 -21.38
N TYR A 317 15.46 -20.46 -20.93
CA TYR A 317 16.48 -21.30 -21.58
C TYR A 317 17.18 -22.20 -20.55
N THR A 318 17.79 -23.30 -20.99
CA THR A 318 18.53 -24.21 -20.10
C THR A 318 19.59 -24.99 -20.87
N ASP A 319 20.62 -25.44 -20.16
CA ASP A 319 21.67 -26.32 -20.68
C ASP A 319 21.90 -27.50 -19.73
N ALA A 320 23.15 -27.91 -19.49
CA ALA A 320 23.48 -29.06 -18.65
C ALA A 320 23.36 -28.77 -17.15
N ASP A 321 23.86 -27.62 -16.69
CA ASP A 321 23.96 -27.26 -15.27
C ASP A 321 23.25 -25.94 -14.91
N SER A 322 22.74 -25.20 -15.89
CA SER A 322 22.08 -23.90 -15.66
C SER A 322 20.67 -23.73 -16.26
N PHE A 323 19.94 -22.78 -15.70
CA PHE A 323 18.61 -22.35 -16.14
C PHE A 323 18.52 -20.81 -16.16
N GLU A 324 18.07 -20.27 -17.29
CA GLU A 324 17.75 -18.85 -17.47
C GLU A 324 16.22 -18.69 -17.50
N PRO A 325 15.61 -17.94 -16.58
CA PRO A 325 14.18 -17.68 -16.61
C PRO A 325 13.86 -16.54 -17.59
N ARG A 326 12.61 -16.49 -18.09
CA ARG A 326 12.12 -15.39 -18.94
C ARG A 326 12.40 -14.02 -18.33
N ASN A 327 12.75 -13.04 -19.18
CA ASN A 327 13.23 -11.71 -18.77
C ASN A 327 12.39 -10.99 -17.70
N ALA A 328 11.07 -11.20 -17.70
CA ALA A 328 10.12 -10.54 -16.78
C ALA A 328 9.89 -11.28 -15.45
N VAL A 329 10.79 -12.19 -15.06
CA VAL A 329 10.95 -12.70 -13.68
C VAL A 329 12.45 -12.93 -13.32
N LYS A 330 13.37 -12.32 -14.07
CA LYS A 330 14.82 -12.48 -13.83
C LYS A 330 15.24 -11.83 -12.51
N GLY A 331 14.69 -10.66 -12.23
CA GLY A 331 14.87 -9.96 -10.97
C GLY A 331 14.15 -10.64 -9.82
N ASP A 332 12.92 -11.12 -10.04
CA ASP A 332 12.17 -11.95 -9.08
C ASP A 332 13.04 -13.12 -8.57
N VAL A 333 13.63 -13.89 -9.50
CA VAL A 333 14.51 -15.02 -9.18
C VAL A 333 15.74 -14.56 -8.40
N ALA A 334 16.42 -13.51 -8.85
CA ALA A 334 17.57 -12.97 -8.13
C ALA A 334 17.23 -12.52 -6.70
N ARG A 335 16.09 -11.84 -6.51
CA ARG A 335 15.63 -11.38 -5.19
C ARG A 335 15.17 -12.50 -4.28
N MET A 336 14.61 -13.59 -4.83
CA MET A 336 14.29 -14.80 -4.06
C MET A 336 15.57 -15.53 -3.60
N ILE A 337 16.60 -15.62 -4.45
CA ILE A 337 17.89 -16.22 -4.09
C ILE A 337 18.65 -15.37 -3.06
N MET A 338 18.73 -14.05 -3.26
CA MET A 338 19.33 -13.14 -2.30
C MET A 338 18.60 -13.15 -0.95
N TYR A 339 17.26 -13.22 -0.93
CA TYR A 339 16.50 -13.40 0.31
C TYR A 339 16.91 -14.66 1.06
N MET A 340 16.96 -15.81 0.39
CA MET A 340 17.26 -17.10 1.03
C MET A 340 18.65 -17.10 1.68
N ALA A 341 19.64 -16.45 1.07
CA ALA A 341 21.00 -16.37 1.60
C ALA A 341 21.18 -15.38 2.77
N ILE A 342 20.31 -14.38 2.90
CA ILE A 342 20.24 -13.51 4.08
C ILE A 342 19.37 -14.13 5.17
N ARG A 343 18.33 -14.88 4.80
CA ARG A 343 17.43 -15.53 5.76
C ARG A 343 18.09 -16.72 6.43
N TYR A 344 18.82 -17.56 5.71
CA TYR A 344 19.31 -18.84 6.24
C TYR A 344 20.82 -18.83 6.43
N GLU A 345 21.33 -17.97 7.33
CA GLU A 345 22.76 -17.90 7.69
C GLU A 345 23.23 -19.05 8.61
N GLY A 346 22.59 -20.23 8.54
CA GLY A 346 22.97 -21.44 9.27
C GLY A 346 22.82 -21.42 10.81
N ASN A 347 22.35 -20.31 11.40
CA ASN A 347 22.29 -20.14 12.87
C ASN A 347 20.93 -20.49 13.52
N ASP A 348 19.96 -21.00 12.76
CA ASP A 348 18.65 -21.47 13.26
C ASP A 348 18.35 -22.96 12.96
N GLY A 349 19.41 -23.77 12.77
CA GLY A 349 19.33 -25.23 12.59
C GLY A 349 19.30 -25.71 11.13
N TRP A 350 19.37 -24.79 10.18
CA TRP A 350 19.47 -25.05 8.73
C TRP A 350 20.93 -24.91 8.25
N PRO A 351 21.26 -25.25 6.99
CA PRO A 351 22.55 -24.90 6.40
C PRO A 351 22.73 -23.37 6.29
N ASN A 352 23.98 -22.90 6.16
CA ASN A 352 24.28 -21.55 5.71
C ASN A 352 24.11 -21.49 4.18
N LEU A 353 23.02 -20.89 3.70
CA LEU A 353 22.74 -20.70 2.28
C LEU A 353 23.47 -19.45 1.78
N GLU A 354 24.26 -19.52 0.71
CA GLU A 354 25.02 -18.37 0.18
C GLU A 354 25.07 -18.28 -1.36
N LEU A 355 25.30 -17.08 -1.90
CA LEU A 355 25.59 -16.89 -3.32
C LEU A 355 27.09 -17.06 -3.58
N ASN A 356 27.46 -17.63 -4.73
CA ASN A 356 28.85 -17.65 -5.21
C ASN A 356 28.89 -17.33 -6.73
N ASN A 357 30.08 -17.31 -7.35
CA ASN A 357 30.22 -17.04 -8.78
C ASN A 357 30.36 -18.32 -9.64
N SER A 358 29.78 -19.43 -9.19
CA SER A 358 29.88 -20.75 -9.81
C SER A 358 28.50 -21.31 -10.20
N VAL A 359 28.51 -22.21 -11.18
CA VAL A 359 27.43 -23.17 -11.47
C VAL A 359 27.90 -24.58 -11.13
N ASN A 360 26.99 -25.54 -11.13
CA ASN A 360 27.25 -26.94 -10.78
C ASN A 360 27.74 -27.10 -9.32
N ASN A 361 27.06 -26.42 -8.39
CA ASN A 361 27.39 -26.45 -6.96
C ASN A 361 27.04 -27.80 -6.27
N GLY A 362 26.38 -28.71 -6.99
CA GLY A 362 26.09 -30.08 -6.54
C GLY A 362 25.04 -30.13 -5.42
N SER A 363 25.50 -30.40 -4.20
CA SER A 363 24.70 -30.35 -2.97
C SER A 363 25.22 -29.36 -1.92
N ALA A 364 26.28 -28.60 -2.25
CA ALA A 364 26.74 -27.52 -1.39
C ALA A 364 25.62 -26.45 -1.26
N PRO A 365 25.52 -25.72 -0.13
CA PRO A 365 24.49 -24.70 0.07
C PRO A 365 24.82 -23.39 -0.67
N TYR A 366 25.33 -23.49 -1.90
CA TYR A 366 25.56 -22.36 -2.80
C TYR A 366 24.62 -22.45 -3.98
N HIS A 367 23.97 -21.36 -4.39
CA HIS A 367 23.03 -21.45 -5.50
C HIS A 367 22.95 -20.22 -6.39
N GLY A 368 23.14 -20.45 -7.69
CA GLY A 368 23.10 -19.43 -8.74
C GLY A 368 24.31 -18.50 -8.75
N LYS A 369 24.65 -18.04 -9.96
CA LYS A 369 25.86 -17.27 -10.23
C LYS A 369 25.66 -15.79 -9.88
N MET A 370 26.18 -15.38 -8.73
CA MET A 370 26.00 -14.07 -8.10
C MET A 370 26.11 -12.88 -9.06
N SER A 371 27.15 -12.84 -9.89
CA SER A 371 27.34 -11.77 -10.90
C SER A 371 26.20 -11.66 -11.90
N VAL A 372 25.62 -12.79 -12.33
CA VAL A 372 24.48 -12.84 -13.27
C VAL A 372 23.17 -12.52 -12.53
N LEU A 373 22.99 -13.03 -11.32
CA LEU A 373 21.84 -12.68 -10.46
C LEU A 373 21.79 -11.17 -10.16
N LEU A 374 22.92 -10.53 -9.86
CA LEU A 374 23.00 -9.09 -9.64
C LEU A 374 22.71 -8.29 -10.92
N GLN A 375 23.18 -8.77 -12.08
CA GLN A 375 22.83 -8.18 -13.38
C GLN A 375 21.33 -8.27 -13.67
N TRP A 376 20.72 -9.44 -13.43
CA TRP A 376 19.29 -9.69 -13.58
C TRP A 376 18.44 -8.81 -12.65
N HIS A 377 18.83 -8.69 -11.39
CA HIS A 377 18.19 -7.81 -10.40
C HIS A 377 18.20 -6.33 -10.82
N GLN A 378 19.29 -5.86 -11.43
CA GLN A 378 19.37 -4.49 -11.96
C GLN A 378 18.57 -4.29 -13.25
N ALA A 379 18.49 -5.32 -14.11
CA ALA A 379 17.78 -5.26 -15.39
C ALA A 379 16.25 -5.39 -15.27
N ASP A 380 15.76 -6.03 -14.21
CA ASP A 380 14.34 -6.34 -13.96
C ASP A 380 13.91 -5.88 -12.55
N PRO A 381 13.68 -4.57 -12.32
CA PRO A 381 13.36 -4.02 -11.00
C PRO A 381 11.98 -4.47 -10.48
N PRO A 382 11.73 -4.48 -9.15
CA PRO A 382 10.49 -5.00 -8.58
C PRO A 382 9.21 -4.37 -9.15
N ASP A 383 8.33 -5.21 -9.69
CA ASP A 383 7.08 -4.80 -10.34
C ASP A 383 5.90 -4.70 -9.34
N ALA A 384 4.68 -4.51 -9.85
CA ALA A 384 3.47 -4.47 -9.03
C ALA A 384 3.02 -5.85 -8.53
N PHE A 385 3.28 -6.93 -9.28
CA PHE A 385 2.95 -8.30 -8.88
C PHE A 385 3.87 -8.76 -7.73
N GLU A 386 5.18 -8.56 -7.85
CA GLU A 386 6.17 -8.94 -6.83
C GLU A 386 6.00 -8.14 -5.53
N LYS A 387 5.76 -6.82 -5.62
CA LYS A 387 5.48 -5.99 -4.43
C LYS A 387 4.19 -6.43 -3.72
N ARG A 388 3.11 -6.71 -4.46
CA ARG A 388 1.87 -7.29 -3.93
C ARG A 388 2.13 -8.66 -3.29
N ARG A 389 2.99 -9.48 -3.90
CA ARG A 389 3.38 -10.81 -3.41
C ARG A 389 4.09 -10.73 -2.06
N ASN A 390 5.12 -9.89 -1.96
CA ASN A 390 5.86 -9.61 -0.72
C ASN A 390 4.92 -9.07 0.38
N GLN A 391 4.05 -8.12 0.03
CA GLN A 391 3.03 -7.59 0.95
C GLN A 391 2.09 -8.68 1.46
N ARG A 392 1.62 -9.59 0.59
CA ARG A 392 0.75 -10.71 0.98
C ARG A 392 1.43 -11.68 1.94
N ILE A 393 2.70 -12.01 1.69
CA ILE A 393 3.47 -12.90 2.56
C ILE A 393 3.61 -12.28 3.95
N TYR A 394 3.91 -10.98 4.02
CA TYR A 394 3.96 -10.22 5.26
C TYR A 394 2.62 -10.19 6.01
N GLU A 395 1.55 -9.70 5.36
CA GLU A 395 0.24 -9.46 5.99
C GLU A 395 -0.47 -10.74 6.48
N ARG A 396 -0.28 -11.87 5.78
CA ARG A 396 -1.20 -13.02 5.90
C ARG A 396 -0.57 -14.37 6.17
N TRP A 397 0.73 -14.55 5.90
CA TRP A 397 1.35 -15.89 5.85
C TRP A 397 2.55 -16.06 6.77
N GLN A 398 3.58 -15.21 6.63
CA GLN A 398 4.85 -15.35 7.34
C GLN A 398 5.21 -14.19 8.27
N GLY A 399 4.63 -13.00 8.11
CA GLY A 399 4.98 -11.84 8.95
C GLY A 399 6.37 -11.24 8.68
N ASN A 400 7.12 -11.79 7.72
CA ASN A 400 8.41 -11.28 7.28
C ASN A 400 8.38 -10.82 5.81
N ARG A 401 9.38 -10.04 5.40
CA ARG A 401 9.46 -9.39 4.08
C ARG A 401 10.76 -9.72 3.36
N ASN A 402 10.73 -9.77 2.03
CA ASN A 402 11.93 -9.83 1.21
C ASN A 402 12.55 -8.43 1.06
N PRO A 403 13.72 -8.16 1.67
CA PRO A 403 14.30 -6.82 1.68
C PRO A 403 14.77 -6.35 0.30
N PHE A 404 15.00 -7.26 -0.66
CA PHE A 404 15.47 -6.87 -1.99
C PHE A 404 14.32 -6.49 -2.95
N VAL A 405 13.07 -6.82 -2.59
CA VAL A 405 11.84 -6.33 -3.26
C VAL A 405 11.50 -4.92 -2.76
N ASP A 406 11.70 -4.70 -1.46
CA ASP A 406 11.39 -3.46 -0.77
C ASP A 406 12.49 -2.39 -0.89
N HIS A 407 13.76 -2.81 -0.91
CA HIS A 407 15.00 -2.02 -1.04
C HIS A 407 16.01 -2.69 -2.01
N PRO A 408 15.79 -2.60 -3.34
CA PRO A 408 16.69 -3.16 -4.36
C PRO A 408 18.16 -2.72 -4.26
N GLU A 409 18.43 -1.51 -3.77
CA GLU A 409 19.76 -0.94 -3.60
C GLU A 409 20.63 -1.70 -2.59
N TRP A 410 20.00 -2.47 -1.68
CA TRP A 410 20.71 -3.28 -0.70
C TRP A 410 21.38 -4.52 -1.29
N ALA A 411 20.98 -4.97 -2.49
CA ALA A 411 21.70 -6.03 -3.19
C ALA A 411 23.14 -5.60 -3.53
N ALA A 412 23.29 -4.42 -4.14
CA ALA A 412 24.61 -3.83 -4.39
C ALA A 412 25.33 -3.54 -3.05
N SER A 413 24.62 -2.98 -2.07
CA SER A 413 25.19 -2.62 -0.77
C SER A 413 25.74 -3.82 0.05
N ILE A 414 25.53 -5.07 -0.37
CA ILE A 414 26.09 -6.29 0.24
C ILE A 414 27.10 -6.99 -0.69
N TRP A 415 26.87 -7.03 -2.00
CA TRP A 415 27.59 -7.91 -2.94
C TRP A 415 28.26 -7.22 -4.16
N SER A 416 28.33 -5.88 -4.23
CA SER A 416 29.03 -5.15 -5.31
C SER A 416 30.53 -4.96 -5.05
#